data_AF-A0A7D4DWD0-F1
#
_entry.id   AF-A0A7D4DWD0-F1
#
_cell.length_a   1.000
_cell.length_b   1.000
_cell.length_c   1.000
_cell.angle_alpha   90.00
_cell.angle_beta   90.00
_cell.angle_gamma   90.00
#
_symmetry.space_group_name_H-M   'P 1'
#
loop_
_entity.id
_entity.type
_entity.pdbx_description
1 polymer ?
#
loop_
_entity_poly.entity_id
_entity_poly.type
_entity_poly.pdbx_seq_one_letter_code
_entity_poly.pdbx_strand_id
1 'polypeptide(L)'
;MPHTITLAANETATITAEQANASGAYSEITLGQYSHLLVDGAEVSFKHITLERLGSRVIELSNGAQLHVGALGFASMGASITYRIGAGCALTFDASQWDPEVVANTTFDFASQGSGMLKYFPFINPEWLDCPNVTGYTEGDMLEIAGQGSAQRFQVRDGRIVANARAA
;
A
#
# COMPACT_ATOMS: atom_id res chain seq x y z
N MET A 1 -19.25 7.01 -13.50
CA MET A 1 -19.70 7.17 -12.11
C MET A 1 -18.51 6.87 -11.21
N PRO A 2 -18.33 7.54 -10.06
CA PRO A 2 -17.30 7.14 -9.11
C PRO A 2 -17.57 5.70 -8.63
N HIS A 3 -16.59 4.80 -8.79
CA HIS A 3 -16.68 3.45 -8.26
C HIS A 3 -16.20 3.44 -6.81
N THR A 4 -17.00 2.89 -5.91
CA THR A 4 -16.70 2.83 -4.47
C THR A 4 -16.77 1.41 -3.97
N ILE A 5 -15.94 1.07 -2.97
CA ILE A 5 -16.02 -0.19 -2.22
C ILE A 5 -16.14 0.14 -0.75
N THR A 6 -17.04 -0.55 -0.05
CA THR A 6 -17.16 -0.49 1.39
C THR A 6 -17.22 -1.91 1.91
N LEU A 7 -16.23 -2.29 2.72
CA LEU A 7 -16.22 -3.56 3.43
C LEU A 7 -16.52 -3.32 4.91
N ALA A 8 -17.49 -4.05 5.44
CA ALA A 8 -17.78 -4.10 6.85
C ALA A 8 -16.68 -4.83 7.64
N ALA A 9 -16.83 -4.86 8.97
CA ALA A 9 -15.94 -5.58 9.85
C ALA A 9 -15.87 -7.08 9.51
N ASN A 10 -14.65 -7.62 9.36
CA ASN A 10 -14.36 -9.02 8.99
C ASN A 10 -14.88 -9.43 7.60
N GLU A 11 -15.28 -8.48 6.77
CA GLU A 11 -15.76 -8.78 5.43
C GLU A 11 -14.59 -9.05 4.49
N THR A 12 -14.81 -9.94 3.54
CA THR A 12 -13.88 -10.21 2.44
C THR A 12 -14.55 -9.91 1.11
N ALA A 13 -13.85 -9.22 0.22
CA ALA A 13 -14.29 -9.03 -1.16
C ALA A 13 -13.13 -9.25 -2.12
N THR A 14 -13.49 -9.55 -3.37
CA THR A 14 -12.54 -9.70 -4.47
C THR A 14 -12.90 -8.71 -5.57
N ILE A 15 -11.89 -8.08 -6.17
CA ILE A 15 -11.97 -7.37 -7.44
C ILE A 15 -11.26 -8.22 -8.48
N THR A 16 -12.03 -8.79 -9.41
CA THR A 16 -11.49 -9.51 -10.57
C THR A 16 -11.29 -8.56 -11.75
N ALA A 17 -10.56 -9.02 -12.77
CA ALA A 17 -10.40 -8.29 -14.03
C ALA A 17 -11.74 -7.92 -14.68
N GLU A 18 -12.76 -8.78 -14.59
CA GLU A 18 -14.10 -8.45 -15.12
C GLU A 18 -14.78 -7.33 -14.33
N GLN A 19 -14.58 -7.28 -13.02
CA GLN A 19 -15.21 -6.30 -12.12
C GLN A 19 -14.53 -4.93 -12.16
N ALA A 20 -13.21 -4.90 -12.40
CA ALA A 20 -12.43 -3.66 -12.51
C ALA A 20 -12.89 -2.74 -13.65
N ASN A 21 -13.72 -3.24 -14.58
CA ASN A 21 -14.25 -2.52 -15.75
C ASN A 21 -13.15 -1.88 -16.62
N ALA A 22 -13.52 -1.05 -17.60
CA ALA A 22 -12.56 -0.42 -18.51
C ALA A 22 -11.67 0.66 -17.86
N SER A 23 -12.03 1.16 -16.68
CA SER A 23 -11.32 2.24 -16.01
C SER A 23 -10.44 1.80 -14.84
N GLY A 24 -10.74 0.67 -14.18
CA GLY A 24 -10.01 0.20 -13.00
C GLY A 24 -10.03 1.17 -11.80
N ALA A 25 -10.72 2.31 -11.91
CA ALA A 25 -10.54 3.45 -11.03
C ALA A 25 -11.65 3.54 -9.98
N TYR A 26 -11.25 3.43 -8.71
CA TYR A 26 -12.12 3.58 -7.55
C TYR A 26 -11.81 4.89 -6.85
N SER A 27 -12.85 5.70 -6.63
CA SER A 27 -12.70 7.01 -6.00
C SER A 27 -12.54 6.91 -4.48
N GLU A 28 -13.20 5.93 -3.87
CA GLU A 28 -13.24 5.73 -2.41
C GLU A 28 -13.31 4.24 -2.07
N ILE A 29 -12.46 3.81 -1.15
CA ILE A 29 -12.42 2.47 -0.57
C ILE A 29 -12.56 2.64 0.94
N THR A 30 -13.56 2.04 1.55
CA THR A 30 -13.73 2.04 3.01
C THR A 30 -13.55 0.62 3.54
N LEU A 31 -12.64 0.45 4.50
CA LEU A 31 -12.27 -0.85 5.04
C LEU A 31 -12.56 -0.93 6.54
N GLY A 32 -13.54 -1.74 6.90
CA GLY A 32 -13.87 -2.12 8.26
C GLY A 32 -12.71 -2.82 8.99
N GLN A 33 -12.79 -2.94 10.31
CA GLN A 33 -11.83 -3.73 11.10
C GLN A 33 -11.71 -5.16 10.59
N TYR A 34 -10.50 -5.69 10.46
CA TYR A 34 -10.21 -7.07 10.04
C TYR A 34 -10.76 -7.44 8.66
N SER A 35 -11.08 -6.45 7.82
CA SER A 35 -11.51 -6.70 6.45
C SER A 35 -10.34 -7.12 5.56
N HIS A 36 -10.69 -7.85 4.50
CA HIS A 36 -9.75 -8.36 3.51
C HIS A 36 -10.25 -8.02 2.09
N LEU A 37 -9.48 -7.25 1.34
CA LEU A 37 -9.76 -6.98 -0.07
C LEU A 37 -8.73 -7.70 -0.94
N LEU A 38 -9.19 -8.58 -1.81
CA LEU A 38 -8.37 -9.26 -2.80
C LEU A 38 -8.47 -8.54 -4.15
N VAL A 39 -7.34 -8.23 -4.78
CA VAL A 39 -7.25 -7.79 -6.17
C VAL A 39 -6.66 -8.95 -6.96
N ASP A 40 -7.48 -9.56 -7.82
CA ASP A 40 -7.18 -10.81 -8.51
C ASP A 40 -7.04 -10.59 -10.01
N GLY A 41 -5.80 -10.58 -10.50
CA GLY A 41 -5.47 -10.40 -11.92
C GLY A 41 -5.93 -9.07 -12.53
N ALA A 42 -6.40 -8.13 -11.70
CA ALA A 42 -6.95 -6.86 -12.12
C ALA A 42 -5.91 -5.73 -12.05
N GLU A 43 -6.04 -4.74 -12.93
CA GLU A 43 -5.36 -3.46 -12.84
C GLU A 43 -6.33 -2.41 -12.28
N VAL A 44 -6.03 -1.90 -11.09
CA VAL A 44 -6.91 -0.97 -10.37
C VAL A 44 -6.17 0.20 -9.74
N SER A 45 -6.88 1.32 -9.59
CA SER A 45 -6.39 2.52 -8.92
C SER A 45 -7.36 2.93 -7.82
N PHE A 46 -6.86 3.08 -6.59
CA PHE A 46 -7.61 3.54 -5.43
C PHE A 46 -7.22 4.97 -5.12
N LYS A 47 -8.16 5.90 -5.36
CA LYS A 47 -7.91 7.32 -5.13
C LYS A 47 -7.89 7.65 -3.64
N HIS A 48 -8.82 7.15 -2.84
CA HIS A 48 -8.85 7.35 -1.39
C HIS A 48 -9.20 6.04 -0.68
N ILE A 49 -8.49 5.72 0.40
CA ILE A 49 -8.73 4.56 1.25
C ILE A 49 -8.95 5.04 2.68
N THR A 50 -10.09 4.67 3.27
CA THR A 50 -10.49 4.98 4.64
C THR A 50 -10.45 3.73 5.51
N LEU A 51 -9.81 3.81 6.69
CA LEU A 51 -9.74 2.70 7.64
C LEU A 51 -10.67 2.96 8.83
N GLU A 52 -11.71 2.15 9.00
CA GLU A 52 -12.71 2.38 10.05
C GLU A 52 -12.31 1.79 11.40
N ARG A 53 -12.06 2.63 12.42
CA ARG A 53 -11.74 2.20 13.81
C ARG A 53 -10.41 1.45 13.93
N LEU A 54 -10.09 1.01 15.15
CA LEU A 54 -8.93 0.18 15.45
C LEU A 54 -9.05 -1.25 14.86
N GLY A 55 -7.92 -1.83 14.46
CA GLY A 55 -7.86 -3.16 13.86
C GLY A 55 -6.86 -3.25 12.70
N SER A 56 -6.59 -4.46 12.22
CA SER A 56 -5.78 -4.69 11.03
C SER A 56 -6.66 -4.84 9.78
N ARG A 57 -6.11 -4.57 8.60
CA ARG A 57 -6.73 -4.84 7.30
C ARG A 57 -5.69 -5.42 6.37
N VAL A 58 -6.16 -6.16 5.37
CA VAL A 58 -5.30 -6.67 4.31
C VAL A 58 -5.86 -6.25 2.97
N ILE A 59 -4.99 -5.72 2.12
CA ILE A 59 -5.22 -5.68 0.68
C ILE A 59 -4.21 -6.64 0.05
N GLU A 60 -4.71 -7.73 -0.54
CA GLU A 60 -3.88 -8.76 -1.16
C GLU A 60 -3.94 -8.63 -2.69
N LEU A 61 -2.78 -8.72 -3.33
CA LEU A 61 -2.63 -8.73 -4.79
C LEU A 61 -2.26 -10.15 -5.21
N SER A 62 -3.02 -10.73 -6.13
CA SER A 62 -2.76 -12.08 -6.66
C SER A 62 -2.84 -12.12 -8.19
N ASN A 63 -2.32 -13.20 -8.76
CA ASN A 63 -2.46 -13.52 -10.19
C ASN A 63 -2.03 -12.40 -11.15
N GLY A 64 -0.96 -11.68 -10.82
CA GLY A 64 -0.43 -10.60 -11.66
C GLY A 64 -1.18 -9.27 -11.52
N ALA A 65 -1.98 -9.10 -10.47
CA ALA A 65 -2.69 -7.86 -10.18
C ALA A 65 -1.75 -6.65 -10.05
N GLN A 66 -2.26 -5.50 -10.46
CA GLN A 66 -1.59 -4.21 -10.35
C GLN A 66 -2.48 -3.24 -9.59
N LEU A 67 -1.93 -2.64 -8.54
CA LEU A 67 -2.64 -1.68 -7.72
C LEU A 67 -1.87 -0.36 -7.64
N HIS A 68 -2.55 0.73 -7.94
CA HIS A 68 -2.08 2.09 -7.64
C HIS A 68 -2.89 2.67 -6.49
N VAL A 69 -2.23 3.07 -5.41
CA VAL A 69 -2.84 3.72 -4.24
C VAL A 69 -2.42 5.18 -4.22
N GLY A 70 -3.41 6.07 -4.34
CA GLY A 70 -3.20 7.52 -4.40
C GLY A 70 -3.39 8.23 -3.07
N ALA A 71 -4.43 7.92 -2.29
CA ALA A 71 -4.69 8.51 -0.97
C ALA A 71 -5.08 7.51 0.12
N LEU A 72 -4.49 7.57 1.32
CA LEU A 72 -4.97 6.90 2.53
C LEU A 72 -5.58 8.00 3.40
N GLY A 73 -6.90 8.13 3.32
CA GLY A 73 -7.67 9.02 4.17
C GLY A 73 -7.82 8.40 5.55
N PHE A 74 -7.23 9.03 6.56
CA PHE A 74 -7.55 8.83 7.98
C PHE A 74 -7.47 7.39 8.52
N ALA A 75 -6.43 7.18 9.30
CA ALA A 75 -6.37 6.08 10.25
C ALA A 75 -6.70 6.62 11.64
N SER A 76 -7.73 6.08 12.31
CA SER A 76 -7.81 6.25 13.76
C SER A 76 -6.56 5.65 14.41
N MET A 77 -6.06 6.23 15.51
CA MET A 77 -4.94 5.64 16.27
C MET A 77 -5.19 4.14 16.52
N GLY A 78 -4.19 3.31 16.20
CA GLY A 78 -4.28 1.85 16.32
C GLY A 78 -4.87 1.11 15.11
N ALA A 79 -5.19 1.81 14.02
CA ALA A 79 -5.47 1.18 12.73
C ALA A 79 -4.15 0.77 12.03
N SER A 80 -4.15 -0.42 11.44
CA SER A 80 -3.08 -0.88 10.56
C SER A 80 -3.62 -1.45 9.25
N ILE A 81 -2.76 -1.45 8.23
CA ILE A 81 -3.03 -2.05 6.93
C ILE A 81 -1.78 -2.73 6.40
N THR A 82 -1.97 -3.93 5.86
CA THR A 82 -0.95 -4.68 5.14
C THR A 82 -1.33 -4.75 3.66
N TYR A 83 -0.42 -4.34 2.80
CA TYR A 83 -0.50 -4.61 1.37
C TYR A 83 0.35 -5.85 1.07
N ARG A 84 -0.31 -6.97 0.79
CA ARG A 84 0.35 -8.25 0.52
C ARG A 84 0.53 -8.41 -0.98
N ILE A 85 1.78 -8.36 -1.45
CA ILE A 85 2.14 -8.36 -2.87
C ILE A 85 2.49 -9.79 -3.28
N GLY A 86 1.60 -10.44 -4.02
CA GLY A 86 1.81 -11.80 -4.54
C GLY A 86 2.78 -11.86 -5.71
N ALA A 87 3.02 -13.08 -6.20
CA ALA A 87 3.95 -13.33 -7.29
C ALA A 87 3.51 -12.61 -8.57
N GLY A 88 4.45 -11.94 -9.25
CA GLY A 88 4.20 -11.15 -10.46
C GLY A 88 3.28 -9.95 -10.28
N CYS A 89 2.93 -9.59 -9.04
CA CYS A 89 2.05 -8.46 -8.75
C CYS A 89 2.85 -7.17 -8.53
N ALA A 90 2.20 -6.03 -8.77
CA ALA A 90 2.81 -4.72 -8.61
C ALA A 90 1.95 -3.77 -7.77
N LEU A 91 2.59 -3.10 -6.81
CA LEU A 91 2.00 -2.03 -6.02
C LEU A 91 2.73 -0.72 -6.29
N THR A 92 1.99 0.30 -6.69
CA THR A 92 2.45 1.69 -6.63
C THR A 92 1.72 2.39 -5.50
N PHE A 93 2.46 2.92 -4.52
CA PHE A 93 1.90 3.61 -3.37
C PHE A 93 2.41 5.06 -3.35
N ASP A 94 1.53 5.99 -3.70
CA ASP A 94 1.86 7.42 -3.73
C ASP A 94 1.40 8.13 -2.46
N ALA A 95 2.30 8.26 -1.50
CA ALA A 95 2.05 9.00 -0.25
C ALA A 95 2.45 10.49 -0.35
N SER A 96 3.00 10.91 -1.49
CA SER A 96 3.60 12.24 -1.64
C SER A 96 2.58 13.37 -1.60
N GLN A 97 1.30 13.07 -1.82
CA GLN A 97 0.23 14.05 -1.80
C GLN A 97 -0.38 14.27 -0.41
N TRP A 98 0.12 13.60 0.65
CA TRP A 98 -0.54 13.64 1.97
C TRP A 98 0.30 14.36 3.01
N ASP A 99 -0.41 15.07 3.89
CA ASP A 99 0.09 15.58 5.16
C ASP A 99 -0.68 14.89 6.28
N PRO A 100 -0.26 13.68 6.70
CA PRO A 100 -1.05 12.90 7.63
C PRO A 100 -0.85 13.38 9.06
N GLU A 101 -1.93 13.83 9.69
CA GLU A 101 -1.99 14.09 11.13
C GLU A 101 -1.87 12.79 11.94
N VAL A 102 -2.28 11.65 11.37
CA VAL A 102 -2.11 10.29 11.91
C VAL A 102 -1.93 9.30 10.75
N VAL A 103 -0.80 8.58 10.70
CA VAL A 103 -0.54 7.52 9.71
C VAL A 103 -0.93 6.16 10.30
N ALA A 104 -1.74 5.38 9.58
CA ALA A 104 -1.95 3.97 9.94
C ALA A 104 -0.62 3.24 9.87
N ASN A 105 -0.38 2.31 10.80
CA ASN A 105 0.78 1.44 10.68
C ASN A 105 0.64 0.62 9.38
N THR A 106 1.47 0.96 8.40
CA THR A 106 1.42 0.41 7.04
C THR A 106 2.56 -0.59 6.86
N THR A 107 2.22 -1.76 6.33
CA THR A 107 3.20 -2.80 5.98
C THR A 107 3.07 -3.15 4.51
N PHE A 108 4.18 -3.16 3.79
CA PHE A 108 4.31 -3.79 2.49
C PHE A 108 4.88 -5.20 2.71
N ASP A 109 4.10 -6.22 2.42
CA ASP A 109 4.48 -7.62 2.63
C ASP A 109 4.67 -8.30 1.29
N PHE A 110 5.92 -8.60 0.93
CA PHE A 110 6.26 -9.35 -0.27
C PHE A 110 5.96 -10.84 -0.04
N ALA A 111 4.84 -11.30 -0.58
CA ALA A 111 4.43 -12.70 -0.64
C ALA A 111 4.76 -13.33 -2.02
N SER A 112 5.66 -12.69 -2.75
CA SER A 112 5.96 -12.88 -4.16
C SER A 112 7.07 -13.86 -4.47
N GLN A 113 7.89 -14.21 -3.47
CA GLN A 113 9.05 -15.10 -3.61
C GLN A 113 10.04 -14.63 -4.69
N GLY A 114 10.34 -13.32 -4.75
CA GLY A 114 11.35 -12.77 -5.65
C GLY A 114 10.82 -12.25 -6.99
N SER A 115 9.52 -11.96 -7.09
CA SER A 115 8.90 -11.47 -8.33
C SER A 115 7.97 -10.26 -8.13
N GLY A 116 7.85 -9.78 -6.91
CA GLY A 116 6.93 -8.72 -6.54
C GLY A 116 7.55 -7.36 -6.79
N MET A 117 6.71 -6.37 -7.10
CA MET A 117 7.16 -5.01 -7.35
C MET A 117 6.46 -4.03 -6.41
N LEU A 118 7.25 -3.19 -5.76
CA LEU A 118 6.78 -2.02 -5.01
C LEU A 118 7.44 -0.75 -5.57
N LYS A 119 6.63 0.24 -5.91
CA LYS A 119 7.05 1.61 -6.14
C LYS A 119 6.42 2.52 -5.08
N TYR A 120 7.23 3.06 -4.19
CA TYR A 120 6.79 3.90 -3.07
C TYR A 120 7.19 5.35 -3.26
N PHE A 121 6.23 6.28 -3.27
CA PHE A 121 6.51 7.71 -3.21
C PHE A 121 6.34 8.17 -1.76
N PRO A 122 7.42 8.58 -1.07
CA PRO A 122 7.35 9.00 0.33
C PRO A 122 6.54 10.27 0.56
N PHE A 123 6.12 10.45 1.82
CA PHE A 123 5.54 11.71 2.31
C PHE A 123 6.48 12.90 2.12
N ILE A 124 5.91 14.12 2.11
CA ILE A 124 6.70 15.37 2.01
C ILE A 124 7.64 15.53 3.20
N ASN A 125 7.20 15.17 4.42
CA ASN A 125 7.96 15.24 5.68
C ASN A 125 8.13 13.87 6.35
N PRO A 126 8.89 12.96 5.73
CA PRO A 126 9.00 11.56 6.15
C PRO A 126 9.84 11.38 7.43
N GLU A 127 10.58 12.42 7.85
CA GLU A 127 11.45 12.39 9.04
C GLU A 127 10.67 12.54 10.34
N TRP A 128 9.39 12.92 10.27
CA TRP A 128 8.49 13.11 11.42
C TRP A 128 7.49 11.96 11.57
N LEU A 129 7.57 10.94 10.71
CA LEU A 129 6.58 9.87 10.60
C LEU A 129 7.27 8.51 10.58
N ASP A 130 6.63 7.51 11.17
CA ASP A 130 7.05 6.13 11.01
C ASP A 130 6.88 5.72 9.55
N CYS A 131 8.00 5.44 8.88
CA CYS A 131 8.00 4.89 7.53
C CYS A 131 7.33 3.51 7.50
N PRO A 132 6.70 3.10 6.38
CA PRO A 132 6.12 1.77 6.25
C PRO A 132 7.13 0.64 6.53
N ASN A 133 6.65 -0.43 7.15
CA ASN A 133 7.42 -1.67 7.30
C ASN A 133 7.48 -2.42 5.96
N VAL A 134 8.56 -3.17 5.72
CA VAL A 134 8.72 -4.01 4.53
C VAL A 134 9.11 -5.43 4.94
N THR A 135 8.18 -6.37 4.81
CA THR A 135 8.39 -7.77 5.17
C THR A 135 8.44 -8.66 3.94
N GLY A 136 8.99 -9.85 4.08
CA GLY A 136 9.00 -10.86 3.01
C GLY A 136 9.86 -10.53 1.78
N TYR A 137 10.56 -9.38 1.79
CA TYR A 137 11.42 -8.95 0.68
C TYR A 137 12.57 -9.95 0.49
N THR A 138 12.70 -10.47 -0.73
CA THR A 138 13.71 -11.47 -1.10
C THR A 138 14.43 -11.09 -2.38
N GLU A 139 15.51 -11.81 -2.69
CA GLU A 139 16.24 -11.61 -3.95
C GLU A 139 15.31 -11.80 -5.15
N GLY A 140 15.34 -10.84 -6.09
CA GLY A 140 14.47 -10.78 -7.25
C GLY A 140 13.28 -9.84 -7.09
N ASP A 141 12.83 -9.56 -5.86
CA ASP A 141 11.81 -8.54 -5.62
C ASP A 141 12.34 -7.14 -5.94
N MET A 142 11.50 -6.31 -6.53
CA MET A 142 11.84 -4.93 -6.85
C MET A 142 11.20 -3.98 -5.85
N LEU A 143 12.02 -3.18 -5.18
CA LEU A 143 11.57 -2.08 -4.33
C LEU A 143 12.20 -0.78 -4.83
N GLU A 144 11.38 0.08 -5.42
CA GLU A 144 11.74 1.42 -5.87
C GLU A 144 11.15 2.43 -4.89
N ILE A 145 11.98 3.32 -4.35
CA ILE A 145 11.52 4.49 -3.60
C ILE A 145 11.72 5.70 -4.50
N ALA A 146 10.64 6.40 -4.84
CA ALA A 146 10.68 7.56 -5.73
C ALA A 146 11.26 8.80 -5.03
N GLY A 147 11.76 9.76 -5.82
CA GLY A 147 12.31 11.02 -5.31
C GLY A 147 13.70 10.88 -4.64
N GLN A 148 14.37 9.74 -4.81
CA GLN A 148 15.76 9.56 -4.40
C GLN A 148 16.66 10.44 -5.27
N GLY A 149 17.42 11.35 -4.64
CA GLY A 149 18.49 12.07 -5.31
C GLY A 149 19.74 11.21 -5.48
N SER A 150 20.86 11.84 -5.87
CA SER A 150 22.16 11.18 -5.96
C SER A 150 22.67 10.64 -4.60
N ALA A 151 22.21 11.21 -3.49
CA ALA A 151 22.31 10.60 -2.17
C ALA A 151 21.00 9.86 -1.88
N GLN A 152 21.08 8.54 -1.64
CA GLN A 152 19.91 7.78 -1.19
C GLN A 152 19.44 8.35 0.15
N ARG A 153 18.21 8.85 0.18
CA ARG A 153 17.52 9.34 1.37
C ARG A 153 16.87 8.21 2.17
N PHE A 154 16.54 7.09 1.52
CA PHE A 154 15.96 5.91 2.18
C PHE A 154 16.65 4.64 1.76
N GLN A 155 16.72 3.67 2.66
CA GLN A 155 17.18 2.31 2.39
C GLN A 155 16.30 1.30 3.13
N VAL A 156 16.29 0.04 2.68
CA VAL A 156 15.69 -1.05 3.44
C VAL A 156 16.76 -1.63 4.37
N ARG A 157 16.52 -1.57 5.67
CA ARG A 157 17.39 -2.15 6.69
C ARG A 157 16.54 -2.98 7.65
N ASP A 158 16.93 -4.23 7.88
CA ASP A 158 16.24 -5.13 8.80
C ASP A 158 14.71 -5.23 8.57
N GLY A 159 14.28 -5.22 7.29
CA GLY A 159 12.85 -5.28 6.92
C GLY A 159 12.08 -3.97 7.15
N ARG A 160 12.77 -2.82 7.15
CA ARG A 160 12.13 -1.50 7.28
C ARG A 160 12.70 -0.52 6.28
N ILE A 161 11.83 0.32 5.72
CA ILE A 161 12.28 1.53 5.04
C ILE A 161 12.74 2.50 6.13
N VAL A 162 14.03 2.81 6.15
CA VAL A 162 14.62 3.76 7.09
C VAL A 162 15.17 4.96 6.34
N ALA A 163 15.00 6.16 6.90
CA ALA A 163 15.71 7.33 6.42
C ALA A 163 17.22 7.13 6.65
N ASN A 164 18.03 7.42 5.64
CA ASN A 164 19.47 7.51 5.84
C ASN A 164 19.75 8.70 6.75
N ALA A 165 20.37 8.45 7.90
CA ALA A 165 20.93 9.53 8.71
C ALA A 165 21.82 10.36 7.78
N ARG A 166 21.57 11.67 7.67
CA ARG A 166 22.46 12.57 6.94
C ARG A 166 23.88 12.28 7.42
N ALA A 167 24.78 11.94 6.49
CA ALA A 167 26.20 12.08 6.78
C ALA A 167 26.39 13.54 7.19
N ALA A 168 26.85 13.73 8.43
CA ALA A 168 26.99 15.03 9.08
C ALA A 168 27.89 15.98 8.28
#